data_AF-A0A0Q9LRA4-F1
#
_entry.id   AF-A0A0Q9LRA4-F1
#
_cell.length_a   1.000
_cell.length_b   1.000
_cell.length_c   1.000
_cell.angle_alpha   90.00
_cell.angle_beta   90.00
_cell.angle_gamma   90.00
#
_symmetry.space_group_name_H-M   'P 1'
#
loop_
_entity.id
_entity.type
_entity.pdbx_description
1 polymer ?
#
loop_
_entity_poly.entity_id
_entity_poly.type
_entity_poly.pdbx_seq_one_letter_code
_entity_poly.pdbx_strand_id
1 'polypeptide(L)'
;MATEKEQLLRSFGEWISFVTELANDDARVWNQSVATGKWTVREVVAHIARWDDYFYNEAIAKAAAGLPLTVKHLDYDTFNEAAKAYGKNASIEELAGQAAKSRKRIIDTVAELTNEQYEAAYEDADRHPFQMTQYIKDFIWHDQHHIEPIRKLKHFRLEQMSLNGWPALQTLIYDGWLLRFAEGYTKRSNSINPIYGHTLELDAKIRACEKRYEQQGIRTFFKITPFSQPASLDEELASRGYELIDQTIVKTVRLADVLSPSQADIWLENVPAEGWLDTLALFSGLTEEQRSITRKMLEQIVLEKCFAIVHENGIPVACGFAVIEDGWIGLYDIVTDPGNRNKGYGEQLILHLLQWGKGRGATDSFLLVVKNNAPANRLYEKIGYVPQYEYWYRARQNQQ
;
A
#
# COMPACT_ATOMS: atom_id res chain seq x y z
N MET A 1 13.65 28.53 -9.97
CA MET A 1 12.93 27.89 -8.84
C MET A 1 11.45 28.09 -9.09
N ALA A 2 10.61 27.09 -8.81
CA ALA A 2 9.16 27.23 -9.01
C ALA A 2 8.59 28.27 -8.04
N THR A 3 7.70 29.12 -8.51
CA THR A 3 6.95 30.11 -7.72
C THR A 3 6.05 29.42 -6.68
N GLU A 4 5.58 30.15 -5.65
CA GLU A 4 4.62 29.60 -4.66
C GLU A 4 3.35 29.08 -5.36
N LYS A 5 2.83 29.85 -6.33
CA LYS A 5 1.68 29.46 -7.17
C LYS A 5 1.91 28.11 -7.86
N GLU A 6 3.05 27.92 -8.52
CA GLU A 6 3.38 26.67 -9.21
C GLU A 6 3.53 25.48 -8.25
N GLN A 7 4.06 25.71 -7.04
CA GLN A 7 4.17 24.68 -6.01
C GLN A 7 2.79 24.27 -5.48
N LEU A 8 1.92 25.24 -5.18
CA LEU A 8 0.55 24.98 -4.73
C LEU A 8 -0.25 24.24 -5.80
N LEU A 9 -0.18 24.66 -7.06
CA LEU A 9 -0.88 23.96 -8.15
C LEU A 9 -0.38 22.54 -8.36
N ARG A 10 0.91 22.27 -8.13
CA ARG A 10 1.45 20.91 -8.17
C ARG A 10 0.87 20.05 -7.04
N SER A 11 0.88 20.55 -5.81
CA SER A 11 0.30 19.84 -4.66
C SER A 11 -1.21 19.62 -4.83
N PHE A 12 -1.92 20.61 -5.37
CA PHE A 12 -3.35 20.48 -5.67
C PHE A 12 -3.64 19.48 -6.80
N GLY A 13 -2.66 19.27 -7.69
CA GLY A 13 -2.68 18.26 -8.75
C GLY A 13 -2.45 16.83 -8.27
N GLU A 14 -1.97 16.60 -7.04
CA GLU A 14 -1.79 15.25 -6.49
C GLU A 14 -3.10 14.45 -6.46
N TRP A 15 -4.24 15.14 -6.30
CA TRP A 15 -5.56 14.54 -6.42
C TRP A 15 -5.79 13.87 -7.78
N ILE A 16 -5.32 14.47 -8.88
CA ILE A 16 -5.47 13.92 -10.23
C ILE A 16 -4.70 12.61 -10.34
N SER A 17 -3.43 12.60 -9.91
CA SER A 17 -2.61 11.38 -9.91
C SER A 17 -3.25 10.31 -9.05
N PHE A 18 -3.68 10.66 -7.83
CA PHE A 18 -4.31 9.74 -6.91
C PHE A 18 -5.59 9.10 -7.47
N VAL A 19 -6.53 9.89 -8.01
CA VAL A 19 -7.80 9.35 -8.51
C VAL A 19 -7.60 8.54 -9.81
N THR A 20 -6.61 8.90 -10.62
CA THR A 20 -6.25 8.16 -11.84
C THR A 20 -5.66 6.80 -11.48
N GLU A 21 -4.77 6.73 -10.48
CA GLU A 21 -4.25 5.48 -9.97
C GLU A 21 -5.37 4.63 -9.35
N LEU A 22 -6.22 5.24 -8.52
CA LEU A 22 -7.36 4.59 -7.85
C LEU A 22 -8.36 3.99 -8.84
N ALA A 23 -8.52 4.56 -10.04
CA ALA A 23 -9.41 4.03 -11.07
C ALA A 23 -9.03 2.60 -11.52
N ASN A 24 -7.79 2.19 -11.26
CA ASN A 24 -7.28 0.86 -11.58
C ASN A 24 -7.56 -0.19 -10.49
N ASP A 25 -8.03 0.24 -9.32
CA ASP A 25 -8.40 -0.65 -8.22
C ASP A 25 -9.77 -1.28 -8.46
N ASP A 26 -10.00 -2.45 -7.87
CA ASP A 26 -11.24 -3.18 -8.04
C ASP A 26 -12.45 -2.52 -7.33
N ALA A 27 -13.66 -2.89 -7.77
CA ALA A 27 -14.89 -2.30 -7.27
C ALA A 27 -15.12 -2.49 -5.75
N ARG A 28 -14.49 -3.47 -5.10
CA ARG A 28 -14.56 -3.65 -3.64
C ARG A 28 -13.89 -2.49 -2.92
N VAL A 29 -12.75 -1.99 -3.43
CA VAL A 29 -12.10 -0.79 -2.87
C VAL A 29 -13.03 0.41 -3.02
N TRP A 30 -13.58 0.63 -4.21
CA TRP A 30 -14.48 1.77 -4.49
C TRP A 30 -15.77 1.75 -3.66
N ASN A 31 -16.31 0.56 -3.36
CA ASN A 31 -17.54 0.37 -2.60
C ASN A 31 -17.32 0.22 -1.08
N GLN A 32 -16.08 0.19 -0.62
CA GLN A 32 -15.77 0.08 0.81
C GLN A 32 -15.86 1.46 1.48
N SER A 33 -16.43 1.49 2.69
CA SER A 33 -16.39 2.66 3.58
C SER A 33 -14.97 2.94 4.07
N VAL A 34 -14.55 4.21 4.02
CA VAL A 34 -13.21 4.62 4.49
C VAL A 34 -12.97 4.36 5.98
N ALA A 35 -14.05 4.29 6.77
CA ALA A 35 -14.09 3.78 8.13
C ALA A 35 -15.54 3.43 8.50
N THR A 36 -15.74 2.75 9.64
CA THR A 36 -17.08 2.43 10.14
C THR A 36 -17.97 3.68 10.25
N GLY A 37 -19.12 3.66 9.60
CA GLY A 37 -20.07 4.79 9.57
C GLY A 37 -19.64 5.99 8.72
N LYS A 38 -18.55 5.87 7.96
CA LYS A 38 -18.09 6.90 7.01
C LYS A 38 -18.44 6.52 5.57
N TRP A 39 -18.31 7.51 4.69
CA TRP A 39 -18.60 7.38 3.26
C TRP A 39 -17.74 6.31 2.59
N THR A 40 -18.25 5.76 1.51
CA THR A 40 -17.49 4.90 0.60
C THR A 40 -16.45 5.70 -0.17
N VAL A 41 -15.43 5.03 -0.69
CA VAL A 41 -14.40 5.65 -1.54
C VAL A 41 -15.05 6.37 -2.72
N ARG A 42 -16.04 5.76 -3.39
CA ARG A 42 -16.78 6.41 -4.49
C ARG A 42 -17.56 7.64 -4.07
N GLU A 43 -18.16 7.61 -2.88
CA GLU A 43 -18.88 8.76 -2.34
C GLU A 43 -17.93 9.94 -2.05
N VAL A 44 -16.71 9.66 -1.57
CA VAL A 44 -15.66 10.67 -1.37
C VAL A 44 -15.18 11.26 -2.71
N VAL A 45 -14.90 10.42 -3.71
CA VAL A 45 -14.48 10.91 -5.03
C VAL A 45 -15.57 11.75 -5.69
N ALA A 46 -16.83 11.33 -5.58
CA ALA A 46 -17.97 12.08 -6.10
C ALA A 46 -18.16 13.42 -5.39
N HIS A 47 -18.00 13.44 -4.06
CA HIS A 47 -18.01 14.67 -3.27
C HIS A 47 -16.99 15.68 -3.77
N ILE A 48 -15.71 15.29 -3.89
CA ILE A 48 -14.64 16.18 -4.33
C ILE A 48 -14.90 16.67 -5.75
N ALA A 49 -15.27 15.77 -6.67
CA ALA A 49 -15.54 16.14 -8.06
C ALA A 49 -16.68 17.17 -8.19
N ARG A 50 -17.75 17.05 -7.38
CA ARG A 50 -18.88 17.98 -7.41
C ARG A 50 -18.53 19.34 -6.82
N TRP A 51 -17.73 19.39 -5.75
CA TRP A 51 -17.23 20.65 -5.22
C TRP A 51 -16.28 21.35 -6.20
N ASP A 52 -15.38 20.61 -6.85
CA ASP A 52 -14.52 21.16 -7.90
C ASP A 52 -15.36 21.78 -9.04
N ASP A 53 -16.38 21.07 -9.52
CA ASP A 53 -17.31 21.59 -10.55
C ASP A 53 -18.04 22.86 -10.07
N TYR A 54 -18.50 22.88 -8.82
CA TYR A 54 -19.19 24.03 -8.24
C TYR A 54 -18.27 25.26 -8.18
N PHE A 55 -17.11 25.14 -7.53
CA PHE A 55 -16.17 26.26 -7.40
C PHE A 55 -15.60 26.71 -8.74
N TYR A 56 -15.40 25.79 -9.68
CA TYR A 56 -15.00 26.17 -11.04
C TYR A 56 -16.01 27.12 -11.68
N ASN A 57 -17.29 26.75 -11.69
CA ASN A 57 -18.34 27.51 -12.37
C ASN A 57 -18.70 28.81 -11.64
N GLU A 58 -18.76 28.78 -10.31
CA GLU A 58 -19.24 29.90 -9.50
C GLU A 58 -18.13 30.87 -9.09
N ALA A 59 -16.87 30.43 -9.09
CA ALA A 59 -15.73 31.27 -8.74
C ALA A 59 -14.63 31.33 -9.82
N ILE A 60 -13.94 30.21 -10.07
CA ILE A 60 -12.66 30.21 -10.80
C ILE A 60 -12.81 30.77 -12.23
N ALA A 61 -13.80 30.28 -12.97
CA ALA A 61 -14.07 30.73 -14.33
C ALA A 61 -14.53 32.19 -14.39
N LYS A 62 -15.25 32.65 -13.36
CA LYS A 62 -15.74 34.04 -13.26
C LYS A 62 -14.62 35.01 -12.96
N ALA A 63 -13.76 34.68 -11.99
CA ALA A 63 -12.55 35.43 -11.70
C ALA A 63 -11.65 35.58 -12.94
N ALA A 64 -11.44 34.47 -13.67
CA ALA A 64 -10.68 34.48 -14.92
C ALA A 64 -11.29 35.40 -15.99
N ALA A 65 -12.62 35.43 -16.09
CA ALA A 65 -13.37 36.28 -17.02
C ALA A 65 -13.58 37.72 -16.53
N GLY A 66 -13.11 38.09 -15.33
CA GLY A 66 -13.37 39.41 -14.73
C GLY A 66 -14.83 39.65 -14.35
N LEU A 67 -15.60 38.57 -14.12
CA LEU A 67 -17.00 38.62 -13.72
C LEU A 67 -17.13 38.50 -12.19
N PRO A 68 -18.19 39.07 -11.58
CA PRO A 68 -18.49 38.86 -10.17
C PRO A 68 -18.67 37.37 -9.85
N LEU A 69 -18.12 36.92 -8.72
CA LEU A 69 -18.34 35.57 -8.23
C LEU A 69 -19.82 35.38 -7.86
N THR A 70 -20.29 34.15 -7.95
CA THR A 70 -21.66 33.78 -7.56
C THR A 70 -21.70 32.61 -6.57
N VAL A 71 -20.54 32.27 -5.99
CA VAL A 71 -20.45 31.30 -4.90
C VAL A 71 -21.42 31.72 -3.80
N LYS A 72 -22.16 30.74 -3.28
CA LYS A 72 -23.13 30.86 -2.21
C LYS A 72 -22.84 29.81 -1.15
N HIS A 73 -23.19 30.12 0.07
CA HIS A 73 -23.26 29.14 1.14
C HIS A 73 -24.41 28.18 0.86
N LEU A 74 -24.07 26.97 0.41
CA LEU A 74 -25.02 25.90 0.19
C LEU A 74 -25.27 25.14 1.49
N ASP A 75 -26.44 24.50 1.58
CA ASP A 75 -26.63 23.41 2.53
C ASP A 75 -25.71 22.24 2.14
N TYR A 76 -24.63 22.10 2.91
CA TYR A 76 -23.60 21.08 2.67
C TYR A 76 -24.17 19.67 2.70
N ASP A 77 -25.15 19.37 3.57
CA ASP A 77 -25.70 18.03 3.69
C ASP A 77 -26.50 17.68 2.43
N THR A 78 -27.36 18.59 1.98
CA THR A 78 -28.13 18.41 0.74
C THR A 78 -27.21 18.27 -0.48
N PHE A 79 -26.17 19.10 -0.58
CA PHE A 79 -25.19 19.02 -1.68
C PHE A 79 -24.44 17.69 -1.67
N ASN A 80 -23.96 17.26 -0.49
CA ASN A 80 -23.20 16.03 -0.34
C ASN A 80 -24.07 14.80 -0.58
N GLU A 81 -25.34 14.78 -0.16
CA GLU A 81 -26.27 13.69 -0.49
C GLU A 81 -26.47 13.54 -2.01
N ALA A 82 -26.62 14.66 -2.73
CA ALA A 82 -26.71 14.64 -4.19
C ALA A 82 -25.41 14.11 -4.85
N ALA A 83 -24.24 14.52 -4.34
CA ALA A 83 -22.95 14.01 -4.80
C ALA A 83 -22.81 12.50 -4.57
N LYS A 84 -23.21 12.01 -3.39
CA LYS A 84 -23.22 10.57 -3.07
C LYS A 84 -24.16 9.79 -3.97
N ALA A 85 -25.37 10.30 -4.21
CA ALA A 85 -26.34 9.68 -5.11
C ALA A 85 -25.79 9.56 -6.55
N TYR A 86 -25.08 10.59 -7.03
CA TYR A 86 -24.36 10.51 -8.31
C TYR A 86 -23.27 9.44 -8.28
N GLY A 87 -22.40 9.44 -7.27
CA GLY A 87 -21.29 8.48 -7.15
C GLY A 87 -21.74 7.02 -7.09
N LYS A 88 -22.92 6.74 -6.55
CA LYS A 88 -23.51 5.38 -6.52
C LYS A 88 -23.86 4.86 -7.91
N ASN A 89 -24.26 5.73 -8.83
CA ASN A 89 -24.76 5.37 -10.15
C ASN A 89 -23.70 5.44 -11.25
N ALA A 90 -22.61 6.19 -11.05
CA ALA A 90 -21.52 6.29 -12.00
C ALA A 90 -20.62 5.03 -12.00
N SER A 91 -20.08 4.69 -13.17
CA SER A 91 -18.97 3.74 -13.27
C SER A 91 -17.69 4.33 -12.65
N ILE A 92 -16.73 3.46 -12.31
CA ILE A 92 -15.43 3.89 -11.78
C ILE A 92 -14.70 4.81 -12.77
N GLU A 93 -14.69 4.42 -14.05
CA GLU A 93 -14.04 5.18 -15.13
C GLU A 93 -14.66 6.57 -15.29
N GLU A 94 -15.99 6.66 -15.35
CA GLU A 94 -16.69 7.95 -15.44
C GLU A 94 -16.41 8.83 -14.22
N LEU A 95 -16.44 8.26 -13.03
CA LEU A 95 -16.28 9.00 -11.79
C LEU A 95 -14.84 9.53 -11.61
N ALA A 96 -13.84 8.66 -11.82
CA ALA A 96 -12.44 9.05 -11.77
C ALA A 96 -12.09 10.06 -12.88
N GLY A 97 -12.58 9.82 -14.10
CA GLY A 97 -12.40 10.73 -15.23
C GLY A 97 -13.00 12.11 -14.97
N GLN A 98 -14.22 12.17 -14.42
CA GLN A 98 -14.85 13.44 -14.05
C GLN A 98 -14.09 14.16 -12.93
N ALA A 99 -13.64 13.44 -11.89
CA ALA A 99 -12.86 14.02 -10.80
C ALA A 99 -11.55 14.64 -11.31
N ALA A 100 -10.79 13.88 -12.10
CA ALA A 100 -9.55 14.34 -12.72
C ALA A 100 -9.78 15.56 -13.64
N LYS A 101 -10.82 15.50 -14.49
CA LYS A 101 -11.17 16.60 -15.42
C LYS A 101 -11.59 17.87 -14.68
N SER A 102 -12.34 17.75 -13.60
CA SER A 102 -12.80 18.91 -12.80
C SER A 102 -11.63 19.60 -12.14
N ARG A 103 -10.76 18.84 -11.47
CA ARG A 103 -9.53 19.38 -10.89
C ARG A 103 -8.61 20.02 -11.92
N LYS A 104 -8.41 19.34 -13.06
CA LYS A 104 -7.54 19.83 -14.13
C LYS A 104 -8.01 21.18 -14.68
N ARG A 105 -9.32 21.36 -14.87
CA ARG A 105 -9.88 22.65 -15.33
C ARG A 105 -9.55 23.79 -14.37
N ILE A 106 -9.66 23.55 -13.06
CA ILE A 106 -9.28 24.55 -12.05
C ILE A 106 -7.79 24.87 -12.17
N ILE A 107 -6.93 23.86 -12.19
CA ILE A 107 -5.47 24.04 -12.24
C ILE A 107 -5.06 24.81 -13.51
N ASP A 108 -5.55 24.40 -14.67
CA ASP A 108 -5.21 25.02 -15.96
C ASP A 108 -5.67 26.49 -15.98
N THR A 109 -6.91 26.78 -15.57
CA THR A 109 -7.41 28.16 -15.52
C THR A 109 -6.65 29.02 -14.51
N VAL A 110 -6.36 28.50 -13.31
CA VAL A 110 -5.60 29.25 -12.30
C VAL A 110 -4.17 29.51 -12.78
N ALA A 111 -3.52 28.56 -13.44
CA ALA A 111 -2.17 28.72 -13.98
C ALA A 111 -2.08 29.93 -14.93
N GLU A 112 -3.12 30.16 -15.75
CA GLU A 112 -3.20 31.23 -16.74
C GLU A 112 -3.58 32.61 -16.15
N LEU A 113 -4.07 32.69 -14.91
CA LEU A 113 -4.39 33.97 -14.27
C LEU A 113 -3.17 34.88 -14.15
N THR A 114 -3.37 36.18 -14.39
CA THR A 114 -2.36 37.20 -14.07
C THR A 114 -2.12 37.24 -12.56
N ASN A 115 -0.97 37.79 -12.14
CA ASN A 115 -0.68 37.96 -10.71
C ASN A 115 -1.76 38.81 -10.02
N GLU A 116 -2.24 39.86 -10.68
CA GLU A 116 -3.32 40.72 -10.18
C GLU A 116 -4.62 39.92 -9.95
N GLN A 117 -5.03 39.07 -10.91
CA GLN A 117 -6.22 38.24 -10.75
C GLN A 117 -6.05 37.15 -9.67
N TYR A 118 -4.85 36.59 -9.54
CA TYR A 118 -4.54 35.55 -8.57
C TYR A 118 -4.49 36.08 -7.13
N GLU A 119 -3.94 37.28 -6.94
CA GLU A 119 -3.79 37.93 -5.64
C GLU A 119 -5.01 38.78 -5.23
N ALA A 120 -5.96 39.00 -6.15
CA ALA A 120 -7.17 39.76 -5.87
C ALA A 120 -8.01 39.12 -4.74
N ALA A 121 -8.59 40.01 -3.93
CA ALA A 121 -9.65 39.67 -3.00
C ALA A 121 -11.00 39.88 -3.71
N TYR A 122 -11.75 38.80 -3.88
CA TYR A 122 -13.08 38.82 -4.46
C TYR A 122 -14.13 38.76 -3.34
N GLU A 123 -15.37 39.11 -3.65
CA GLU A 123 -16.53 38.86 -2.79
C GLU A 123 -17.40 37.77 -3.42
N ASP A 124 -17.82 36.79 -2.64
CA ASP A 124 -18.83 35.83 -3.05
C ASP A 124 -20.25 36.45 -3.04
N ALA A 125 -21.27 35.69 -3.45
CA ALA A 125 -22.64 36.20 -3.51
C ALA A 125 -23.23 36.52 -2.13
N ASP A 126 -22.63 36.00 -1.04
CA ASP A 126 -23.01 36.27 0.34
C ASP A 126 -22.12 37.35 0.99
N ARG A 127 -21.26 38.00 0.20
CA ARG A 127 -20.32 39.05 0.61
C ARG A 127 -19.20 38.59 1.54
N HIS A 128 -18.85 37.31 1.51
CA HIS A 128 -17.64 36.82 2.16
C HIS A 128 -16.42 36.97 1.25
N PRO A 129 -15.23 37.21 1.83
CA PRO A 129 -14.00 37.30 1.04
C PRO A 129 -13.63 35.94 0.43
N PHE A 130 -13.26 35.96 -0.83
CA PHE A 130 -12.73 34.81 -1.57
C PHE A 130 -11.35 35.16 -2.13
N GLN A 131 -10.36 34.31 -1.87
CA GLN A 131 -9.00 34.45 -2.38
C GLN A 131 -8.52 33.15 -3.00
N MET A 132 -7.91 33.24 -4.18
CA MET A 132 -7.47 32.07 -4.94
C MET A 132 -6.43 31.24 -4.18
N THR A 133 -5.44 31.91 -3.59
CA THR A 133 -4.38 31.26 -2.80
C THR A 133 -4.95 30.51 -1.59
N GLN A 134 -5.91 31.12 -0.88
CA GLN A 134 -6.50 30.50 0.30
C GLN A 134 -7.36 29.30 -0.09
N TYR A 135 -8.18 29.44 -1.14
CA TYR A 135 -8.96 28.33 -1.72
C TYR A 135 -8.07 27.13 -2.04
N ILE A 136 -6.95 27.31 -2.75
CA ILE A 136 -6.05 26.20 -3.10
C ILE A 136 -5.45 25.56 -1.85
N LYS A 137 -4.99 26.36 -0.88
CA LYS A 137 -4.42 25.85 0.37
C LYS A 137 -5.43 25.02 1.18
N ASP A 138 -6.66 25.51 1.29
CA ASP A 138 -7.73 24.82 2.00
C ASP A 138 -8.09 23.49 1.34
N PHE A 139 -8.19 23.48 0.01
CA PHE A 139 -8.56 22.27 -0.72
C PHE A 139 -7.42 21.25 -0.84
N ILE A 140 -6.14 21.67 -0.82
CA ILE A 140 -5.01 20.73 -0.66
C ILE A 140 -5.15 19.97 0.66
N TRP A 141 -5.40 20.68 1.77
CA TRP A 141 -5.59 20.02 3.07
C TRP A 141 -6.83 19.11 3.07
N HIS A 142 -7.93 19.57 2.47
CA HIS A 142 -9.16 18.80 2.32
C HIS A 142 -8.96 17.50 1.55
N ASP A 143 -8.24 17.54 0.43
CA ASP A 143 -7.93 16.36 -0.36
C ASP A 143 -7.12 15.36 0.48
N GLN A 144 -6.07 15.81 1.17
CA GLN A 144 -5.23 14.93 1.99
C GLN A 144 -6.02 14.29 3.14
N HIS A 145 -6.94 15.04 3.77
CA HIS A 145 -7.86 14.50 4.78
C HIS A 145 -8.68 13.30 4.25
N HIS A 146 -9.02 13.30 2.96
CA HIS A 146 -9.77 12.23 2.32
C HIS A 146 -8.88 11.12 1.71
N ILE A 147 -7.71 11.47 1.17
CA ILE A 147 -6.76 10.53 0.56
C ILE A 147 -6.19 9.56 1.61
N GLU A 148 -5.80 10.06 2.78
CA GLU A 148 -5.08 9.26 3.78
C GLU A 148 -5.86 8.03 4.27
N PRO A 149 -7.16 8.12 4.63
CA PRO A 149 -7.97 6.95 4.94
C PRO A 149 -8.06 5.92 3.80
N ILE A 150 -8.14 6.38 2.55
CA ILE A 150 -8.23 5.49 1.38
C ILE A 150 -6.90 4.76 1.16
N ARG A 151 -5.77 5.46 1.26
CA ARG A 151 -4.42 4.83 1.23
C ARG A 151 -4.29 3.78 2.33
N LYS A 152 -4.75 4.10 3.54
CA LYS A 152 -4.74 3.17 4.67
C LYS A 152 -5.55 1.90 4.39
N LEU A 153 -6.72 1.98 3.76
CA LEU A 153 -7.48 0.80 3.35
C LEU A 153 -6.68 -0.11 2.40
N LYS A 154 -6.00 0.48 1.42
CA LYS A 154 -5.15 -0.29 0.47
C LYS A 154 -3.98 -0.96 1.18
N HIS A 155 -3.27 -0.23 2.04
CA HIS A 155 -2.15 -0.78 2.81
C HIS A 155 -2.60 -1.90 3.74
N PHE A 156 -3.78 -1.76 4.34
CA PHE A 156 -4.37 -2.80 5.16
C PHE A 156 -4.65 -4.09 4.37
N ARG A 157 -5.13 -3.97 3.13
CA ARG A 157 -5.33 -5.12 2.24
C ARG A 157 -4.00 -5.80 1.90
N LEU A 158 -2.95 -5.03 1.60
CA LEU A 158 -1.60 -5.55 1.37
C LEU A 158 -1.07 -6.32 2.59
N GLU A 159 -1.29 -5.81 3.79
CA GLU A 159 -0.95 -6.52 5.03
C GLU A 159 -1.70 -7.85 5.12
N GLN A 160 -3.02 -7.87 4.94
CA GLN A 160 -3.81 -9.12 4.98
C GLN A 160 -3.30 -10.16 3.98
N MET A 161 -3.08 -9.76 2.72
CA MET A 161 -2.55 -10.68 1.70
C MET A 161 -1.14 -11.16 2.06
N SER A 162 -0.30 -10.29 2.64
CA SER A 162 1.02 -10.69 3.11
C SER A 162 0.98 -11.72 4.25
N LEU A 163 -0.03 -11.64 5.14
CA LEU A 163 -0.24 -12.61 6.21
C LEU A 163 -0.66 -13.97 5.64
N ASN A 164 -1.51 -13.98 4.61
CA ASN A 164 -2.03 -15.19 3.98
C ASN A 164 -0.98 -15.90 3.10
N GLY A 165 -0.20 -15.15 2.33
CA GLY A 165 0.82 -15.71 1.44
C GLY A 165 2.10 -16.17 2.14
N TRP A 166 2.32 -15.74 3.39
CA TRP A 166 3.39 -16.23 4.26
C TRP A 166 2.82 -16.53 5.66
N PRO A 167 2.19 -17.69 5.87
CA PRO A 167 1.47 -18.00 7.11
C PRO A 167 2.41 -18.31 8.28
N ALA A 168 1.84 -18.31 9.48
CA ALA A 168 2.50 -18.83 10.69
C ALA A 168 1.83 -20.16 11.06
N LEU A 169 2.54 -21.04 11.76
CA LEU A 169 2.01 -22.34 12.17
C LEU A 169 0.79 -22.19 13.09
N GLN A 170 0.77 -21.14 13.92
CA GLN A 170 -0.36 -20.74 14.73
C GLN A 170 -0.52 -19.22 14.74
N THR A 171 -1.77 -18.76 14.71
CA THR A 171 -2.12 -17.35 14.91
C THR A 171 -3.19 -17.24 15.99
N LEU A 172 -2.95 -16.37 16.97
CA LEU A 172 -3.91 -16.01 18.01
C LEU A 172 -4.37 -14.57 17.78
N ILE A 173 -5.69 -14.36 17.69
CA ILE A 173 -6.29 -13.02 17.72
C ILE A 173 -6.48 -12.62 19.19
N TYR A 174 -5.77 -11.60 19.64
CA TYR A 174 -5.81 -11.10 21.00
C TYR A 174 -6.17 -9.61 21.01
N ASP A 175 -7.45 -9.31 21.27
CA ASP A 175 -7.97 -7.94 21.33
C ASP A 175 -7.57 -7.14 20.07
N GLY A 176 -7.77 -7.73 18.88
CA GLY A 176 -7.42 -7.13 17.59
C GLY A 176 -5.93 -7.14 17.20
N TRP A 177 -5.03 -7.63 18.06
CA TRP A 177 -3.65 -7.91 17.66
C TRP A 177 -3.50 -9.36 17.23
N LEU A 178 -2.73 -9.61 16.17
CA LEU A 178 -2.42 -10.98 15.73
C LEU A 178 -1.08 -11.40 16.32
N LEU A 179 -1.07 -12.40 17.19
CA LEU A 179 0.14 -13.01 17.73
C LEU A 179 0.44 -14.25 16.89
N ARG A 180 1.60 -14.27 16.26
CA ARG A 180 1.99 -15.31 15.28
C ARG A 180 3.15 -16.13 15.82
N PHE A 181 3.05 -17.45 15.67
CA PHE A 181 4.02 -18.44 16.18
C PHE A 181 4.38 -19.43 15.07
N ALA A 182 5.68 -19.62 14.86
CA ALA A 182 6.24 -20.59 13.93
C ALA A 182 7.63 -21.04 14.42
N GLU A 183 7.69 -21.51 15.68
CA GLU A 183 8.89 -22.14 16.26
C GLU A 183 10.18 -21.28 16.12
N GLY A 184 10.06 -19.95 16.11
CA GLY A 184 11.19 -19.02 16.01
C GLY A 184 11.68 -18.73 14.57
N TYR A 185 11.16 -19.41 13.54
CA TYR A 185 11.49 -19.16 12.14
C TYR A 185 10.24 -18.82 11.30
N THR A 186 10.13 -17.70 10.62
CA THR A 186 10.98 -16.49 10.58
C THR A 186 10.39 -15.38 11.47
N LYS A 187 11.07 -14.23 11.58
CA LYS A 187 10.51 -13.03 12.26
C LYS A 187 9.11 -12.65 11.76
N ARG A 188 8.83 -12.77 10.45
CA ARG A 188 7.50 -12.47 9.88
C ARG A 188 6.40 -13.37 10.43
N SER A 189 6.72 -14.66 10.62
CA SER A 189 5.79 -15.65 11.18
C SER A 189 5.85 -15.77 12.71
N ASN A 190 6.75 -15.00 13.36
CA ASN A 190 6.96 -14.98 14.81
C ASN A 190 6.90 -13.54 15.36
N SER A 191 5.82 -12.81 15.08
CA SER A 191 5.65 -11.42 15.54
C SER A 191 4.21 -11.07 15.90
N ILE A 192 4.06 -10.10 16.81
CA ILE A 192 2.80 -9.42 17.11
C ILE A 192 2.54 -8.39 16.02
N ASN A 193 1.36 -8.47 15.42
CA ASN A 193 0.91 -7.60 14.34
C ASN A 193 -0.31 -6.79 14.85
N PRO A 194 -0.11 -5.52 15.27
CA PRO A 194 -1.11 -4.65 15.88
C PRO A 194 -1.99 -3.97 14.82
N ILE A 195 -2.63 -4.81 13.99
CA ILE A 195 -3.32 -4.40 12.76
C ILE A 195 -4.73 -3.85 13.05
N TYR A 196 -5.48 -4.48 13.96
CA TYR A 196 -6.85 -4.07 14.30
C TYR A 196 -6.88 -3.23 15.59
N GLY A 197 -8.03 -2.59 15.86
CA GLY A 197 -8.25 -1.81 17.08
C GLY A 197 -8.08 -2.65 18.36
N HIS A 198 -7.98 -1.97 19.50
CA HIS A 198 -7.77 -2.58 20.80
C HIS A 198 -8.72 -1.98 21.83
N THR A 199 -9.04 -2.75 22.87
CA THR A 199 -9.90 -2.33 23.98
C THR A 199 -9.23 -2.44 25.34
N LEU A 200 -8.17 -3.26 25.44
CA LEU A 200 -7.40 -3.42 26.68
C LEU A 200 -6.44 -2.25 26.87
N GLU A 201 -6.13 -1.95 28.13
CA GLU A 201 -5.07 -1.01 28.49
C GLU A 201 -3.72 -1.49 27.89
N LEU A 202 -2.99 -0.56 27.27
CA LEU A 202 -1.85 -0.85 26.39
C LEU A 202 -0.71 -1.55 27.13
N ASP A 203 -0.35 -1.07 28.31
CA ASP A 203 0.74 -1.61 29.12
C ASP A 203 0.45 -3.05 29.57
N ALA A 204 -0.77 -3.31 30.06
CA ALA A 204 -1.23 -4.65 30.40
C ALA A 204 -1.23 -5.58 29.17
N LYS A 205 -1.62 -5.06 28.00
CA LYS A 205 -1.65 -5.81 26.75
C LYS A 205 -0.26 -6.21 26.25
N ILE A 206 0.71 -5.28 26.30
CA ILE A 206 2.11 -5.55 25.93
C ILE A 206 2.68 -6.68 26.81
N ARG A 207 2.54 -6.58 28.14
CA ARG A 207 3.01 -7.65 29.07
C ARG A 207 2.37 -9.00 28.78
N ALA A 208 1.07 -9.00 28.46
CA ALA A 208 0.36 -10.24 28.14
C ALA A 208 0.83 -10.87 26.82
N CYS A 209 1.30 -10.07 25.86
CA CYS A 209 1.93 -10.56 24.64
C CYS A 209 3.32 -11.11 24.94
N GLU A 210 4.16 -10.35 25.66
CA GLU A 210 5.52 -10.78 26.06
C GLU A 210 5.50 -12.14 26.75
N LYS A 211 4.63 -12.31 27.75
CA LYS A 211 4.48 -13.58 28.50
C LYS A 211 4.15 -14.76 27.59
N ARG A 212 3.35 -14.57 26.53
CA ARG A 212 2.98 -15.66 25.61
C ARG A 212 4.15 -16.08 24.71
N TYR A 213 4.99 -15.14 24.29
CA TYR A 213 6.20 -15.43 23.52
C TYR A 213 7.26 -16.11 24.41
N GLU A 214 7.44 -15.62 25.64
CA GLU A 214 8.32 -16.22 26.64
C GLU A 214 7.94 -17.68 26.96
N GLN A 215 6.65 -17.96 27.15
CA GLN A 215 6.15 -19.33 27.37
C GLN A 215 6.43 -20.30 26.22
N GLN A 216 6.66 -19.79 25.01
CA GLN A 216 7.00 -20.56 23.82
C GLN A 216 8.51 -20.59 23.56
N GLY A 217 9.32 -19.96 24.43
CA GLY A 217 10.77 -19.88 24.26
C GLY A 217 11.22 -19.07 23.04
N ILE A 218 10.36 -18.22 22.50
CA ILE A 218 10.67 -17.40 21.31
C ILE A 218 10.75 -15.92 21.67
N ARG A 219 11.60 -15.19 20.94
CA ARG A 219 11.78 -13.74 21.14
C ARG A 219 10.52 -12.97 20.71
N THR A 220 10.12 -11.99 21.53
CA THR A 220 9.00 -11.09 21.24
C THR A 220 9.40 -10.04 20.21
N PHE A 221 8.69 -10.00 19.09
CA PHE A 221 8.80 -8.95 18.07
C PHE A 221 7.45 -8.26 17.87
N PHE A 222 7.42 -6.94 17.84
CA PHE A 222 6.24 -6.18 17.40
C PHE A 222 6.50 -5.65 16.00
N LYS A 223 5.66 -5.99 15.02
CA LYS A 223 5.68 -5.40 13.68
C LYS A 223 4.99 -4.04 13.72
N ILE A 224 5.70 -2.98 13.40
CA ILE A 224 5.18 -1.61 13.40
C ILE A 224 5.05 -1.11 11.97
N THR A 225 3.82 -0.82 11.59
CA THR A 225 3.42 -0.12 10.34
C THR A 225 2.98 1.32 10.67
N PRO A 226 2.88 2.24 9.68
CA PRO A 226 2.42 3.61 9.88
C PRO A 226 0.97 3.72 10.38
N PHE A 227 0.22 2.62 10.32
CA PHE A 227 -1.19 2.53 10.67
C PHE A 227 -1.46 1.54 11.81
N SER A 228 -0.42 1.13 12.53
CA SER A 228 -0.52 0.31 13.75
C SER A 228 -1.42 0.96 14.79
N GLN A 229 -2.12 0.13 15.57
CA GLN A 229 -3.03 0.61 16.61
C GLN A 229 -2.62 0.13 18.00
N PRO A 230 -2.48 1.03 19.00
CA PRO A 230 -2.61 2.49 18.91
C PRO A 230 -1.45 3.15 18.15
N ALA A 231 -1.67 4.39 17.66
CA ALA A 231 -0.63 5.17 16.99
C ALA A 231 0.60 5.45 17.89
N SER A 232 0.41 5.50 19.21
CA SER A 232 1.48 5.68 20.20
C SER A 232 2.31 4.42 20.47
N LEU A 233 1.96 3.27 19.89
CA LEU A 233 2.61 1.99 20.21
C LEU A 233 4.12 1.99 19.94
N ASP A 234 4.57 2.64 18.86
CA ASP A 234 6.00 2.65 18.52
C ASP A 234 6.85 3.38 19.57
N GLU A 235 6.39 4.56 19.99
CA GLU A 235 7.03 5.38 21.01
C GLU A 235 6.99 4.68 22.38
N GLU A 236 5.86 4.06 22.70
CA GLU A 236 5.70 3.29 23.94
C GLU A 236 6.69 2.12 24.01
N LEU A 237 6.83 1.34 22.92
CA LEU A 237 7.80 0.25 22.86
C LEU A 237 9.24 0.78 22.94
N ALA A 238 9.55 1.89 22.27
CA ALA A 238 10.86 2.52 22.36
C ALA A 238 11.21 2.92 23.81
N SER A 239 10.26 3.53 24.53
CA SER A 239 10.44 3.90 25.95
C SER A 239 10.70 2.70 26.87
N ARG A 240 10.24 1.51 26.47
CA ARG A 240 10.43 0.21 27.15
C ARG A 240 11.72 -0.52 26.77
N GLY A 241 12.62 0.14 26.03
CA GLY A 241 13.90 -0.40 25.58
C GLY A 241 13.80 -1.33 24.35
N TYR A 242 12.72 -1.25 23.57
CA TYR A 242 12.65 -1.96 22.30
C TYR A 242 13.38 -1.18 21.19
N GLU A 243 14.36 -1.82 20.58
CA GLU A 243 15.10 -1.28 19.47
C GLU A 243 14.35 -1.50 18.16
N LEU A 244 14.50 -0.53 17.25
CA LEU A 244 14.02 -0.63 15.89
C LEU A 244 15.01 -1.45 15.06
N ILE A 245 14.52 -2.51 14.43
CA ILE A 245 15.32 -3.38 13.57
C ILE A 245 14.59 -3.70 12.26
N ASP A 246 15.37 -4.09 11.24
CA ASP A 246 14.90 -4.64 9.97
C ASP A 246 13.82 -3.80 9.27
N GLN A 247 14.09 -2.51 9.07
CA GLN A 247 13.24 -1.65 8.23
C GLN A 247 13.00 -2.34 6.88
N THR A 248 11.75 -2.46 6.52
CA THR A 248 11.27 -3.19 5.35
C THR A 248 10.31 -2.30 4.56
N ILE A 249 10.47 -2.29 3.25
CA ILE A 249 9.65 -1.55 2.32
C ILE A 249 8.66 -2.51 1.69
N VAL A 250 7.38 -2.15 1.71
CA VAL A 250 6.34 -2.78 0.89
C VAL A 250 6.32 -2.08 -0.45
N LYS A 251 6.51 -2.83 -1.53
CA LYS A 251 6.51 -2.30 -2.90
C LYS A 251 5.44 -2.97 -3.74
N THR A 252 4.88 -2.26 -4.70
CA THR A 252 3.88 -2.77 -5.65
C THR A 252 4.23 -2.43 -7.09
N VAL A 253 3.67 -3.18 -8.05
CA VAL A 253 3.76 -2.90 -9.49
C VAL A 253 2.50 -3.35 -10.22
N ARG A 254 2.12 -2.64 -11.29
CA ARG A 254 1.07 -3.05 -12.21
C ARG A 254 1.63 -4.04 -13.23
N LEU A 255 0.99 -5.19 -13.41
CA LEU A 255 1.46 -6.22 -14.37
C LEU A 255 1.27 -5.82 -15.84
N ALA A 256 0.51 -4.76 -16.11
CA ALA A 256 0.42 -4.16 -17.44
C ALA A 256 1.72 -3.46 -17.85
N ASP A 257 2.48 -2.94 -16.87
CA ASP A 257 3.68 -2.13 -17.10
C ASP A 257 4.98 -2.97 -17.02
N VAL A 258 4.85 -4.24 -16.64
CA VAL A 258 5.98 -5.16 -16.50
C VAL A 258 6.28 -5.84 -17.84
N LEU A 259 7.58 -5.91 -18.19
CA LEU A 259 8.05 -6.59 -19.38
C LEU A 259 7.77 -8.10 -19.34
N SER A 260 7.55 -8.70 -20.50
CA SER A 260 7.47 -10.16 -20.62
C SER A 260 8.82 -10.82 -20.31
N PRO A 261 8.85 -12.02 -19.71
CA PRO A 261 10.09 -12.77 -19.51
C PRO A 261 10.74 -13.15 -20.85
N SER A 262 12.06 -13.29 -20.83
CA SER A 262 12.81 -13.95 -21.90
C SER A 262 12.71 -15.47 -21.73
N GLN A 263 13.04 -16.23 -22.77
CA GLN A 263 13.10 -17.69 -22.65
C GLN A 263 14.15 -18.11 -21.60
N ALA A 264 13.74 -18.91 -20.62
CA ALA A 264 14.59 -19.52 -19.61
C ALA A 264 14.16 -20.97 -19.35
N ASP A 265 15.07 -21.80 -18.85
CA ASP A 265 14.73 -23.11 -18.29
C ASP A 265 14.17 -22.89 -16.89
N ILE A 266 12.84 -22.87 -16.78
CA ILE A 266 12.14 -22.61 -15.52
C ILE A 266 11.15 -23.72 -15.23
N TRP A 267 11.21 -24.23 -14.00
CA TRP A 267 10.29 -25.23 -13.50
C TRP A 267 9.30 -24.55 -12.57
N LEU A 268 8.01 -24.83 -12.79
CA LEU A 268 6.91 -24.26 -12.02
C LEU A 268 6.08 -25.39 -11.42
N GLU A 269 5.85 -25.33 -10.11
CA GLU A 269 5.10 -26.32 -9.36
C GLU A 269 4.09 -25.65 -8.42
N ASN A 270 2.99 -26.31 -8.10
CA ASN A 270 1.94 -25.77 -7.20
C ASN A 270 2.06 -26.26 -5.75
N VAL A 271 3.10 -27.04 -5.45
CA VAL A 271 3.41 -27.57 -4.12
C VAL A 271 4.88 -27.29 -3.79
N PRO A 272 5.24 -27.15 -2.50
CA PRO A 272 6.64 -26.99 -2.09
C PRO A 272 7.36 -28.35 -2.16
N ALA A 273 7.66 -28.83 -3.36
CA ALA A 273 8.32 -30.13 -3.53
C ALA A 273 9.75 -30.15 -2.96
N GLU A 274 10.28 -31.35 -2.72
CA GLU A 274 11.62 -31.57 -2.15
C GLU A 274 12.69 -30.76 -2.90
N GLY A 275 12.71 -30.82 -4.24
CA GLY A 275 13.72 -30.13 -5.03
C GLY A 275 13.71 -28.61 -4.86
N TRP A 276 12.53 -28.02 -4.70
CA TRP A 276 12.41 -26.57 -4.42
C TRP A 276 12.87 -26.25 -3.00
N LEU A 277 12.45 -27.04 -2.00
CA LEU A 277 12.87 -26.87 -0.60
C LEU A 277 14.38 -27.03 -0.42
N ASP A 278 14.99 -27.99 -1.12
CA ASP A 278 16.44 -28.22 -1.10
C ASP A 278 17.20 -27.05 -1.73
N THR A 279 16.68 -26.53 -2.86
CA THR A 279 17.26 -25.36 -3.53
C THR A 279 17.18 -24.12 -2.63
N LEU A 280 16.03 -23.88 -2.00
CA LEU A 280 15.86 -22.79 -1.05
C LEU A 280 16.79 -22.94 0.16
N ALA A 281 16.86 -24.14 0.74
CA ALA A 281 17.71 -24.42 1.88
C ALA A 281 19.19 -24.18 1.57
N LEU A 282 19.65 -24.61 0.39
CA LEU A 282 21.01 -24.39 -0.08
C LEU A 282 21.31 -22.90 -0.28
N PHE A 283 20.45 -22.16 -0.98
CA PHE A 283 20.73 -20.76 -1.34
C PHE A 283 20.57 -19.79 -0.16
N SER A 284 19.67 -20.10 0.77
CA SER A 284 19.41 -19.28 1.96
C SER A 284 20.17 -19.74 3.20
N GLY A 285 20.88 -20.87 3.13
CA GLY A 285 21.63 -21.43 4.26
C GLY A 285 20.74 -21.90 5.40
N LEU A 286 19.61 -22.53 5.10
CA LEU A 286 18.66 -22.99 6.11
C LEU A 286 19.18 -24.25 6.81
N THR A 287 18.93 -24.35 8.12
CA THR A 287 19.09 -25.61 8.85
C THR A 287 17.97 -26.59 8.48
N GLU A 288 18.14 -27.89 8.75
CA GLU A 288 17.07 -28.88 8.49
C GLU A 288 15.80 -28.57 9.29
N GLU A 289 15.94 -28.07 10.51
CA GLU A 289 14.83 -27.61 11.33
C GLU A 289 14.07 -26.45 10.67
N GLN A 290 14.80 -25.44 10.19
CA GLN A 290 14.20 -24.30 9.48
C GLN A 290 13.53 -24.74 8.18
N ARG A 291 14.16 -25.65 7.42
CA ARG A 291 13.57 -26.25 6.21
C ARG A 291 12.26 -26.97 6.52
N SER A 292 12.21 -27.74 7.61
CA SER A 292 11.01 -28.44 8.08
C SER A 292 9.90 -27.46 8.47
N ILE A 293 10.22 -26.39 9.21
CA ILE A 293 9.26 -25.33 9.57
C ILE A 293 8.74 -24.63 8.30
N THR A 294 9.63 -24.27 7.37
CA THR A 294 9.27 -23.67 6.08
C THR A 294 8.26 -24.52 5.33
N ARG A 295 8.50 -25.83 5.18
CA ARG A 295 7.55 -26.74 4.55
C ARG A 295 6.18 -26.67 5.21
N LYS A 296 6.12 -26.87 6.54
CA LYS A 296 4.85 -26.87 7.29
C LYS A 296 4.07 -25.56 7.07
N MET A 297 4.74 -24.41 7.06
CA MET A 297 4.10 -23.13 6.78
C MET A 297 3.56 -23.08 5.33
N LEU A 298 4.38 -23.43 4.34
CA LEU A 298 3.99 -23.36 2.93
C LEU A 298 2.85 -24.32 2.56
N GLU A 299 2.78 -25.48 3.23
CA GLU A 299 1.69 -26.44 3.09
C GLU A 299 0.35 -25.91 3.62
N GLN A 300 0.36 -24.97 4.59
CA GLN A 300 -0.85 -24.33 5.12
C GLN A 300 -1.45 -23.26 4.19
N ILE A 301 -0.74 -22.83 3.15
CA ILE A 301 -1.26 -21.86 2.19
C ILE A 301 -2.39 -22.52 1.39
N VAL A 302 -3.62 -22.06 1.61
CA VAL A 302 -4.85 -22.50 0.91
C VAL A 302 -5.00 -21.84 -0.46
N LEU A 303 -4.42 -20.64 -0.61
CA LEU A 303 -4.47 -19.84 -1.83
C LEU A 303 -3.68 -20.48 -2.98
N GLU A 304 -4.01 -20.08 -4.20
CA GLU A 304 -3.29 -20.54 -5.38
C GLU A 304 -1.84 -20.04 -5.35
N LYS A 305 -0.89 -20.96 -5.55
CA LYS A 305 0.54 -20.72 -5.35
C LYS A 305 1.39 -21.37 -6.42
N CYS A 306 2.58 -20.81 -6.64
CA CYS A 306 3.55 -21.28 -7.62
C CYS A 306 4.96 -21.19 -7.08
N PHE A 307 5.62 -22.34 -6.97
CA PHE A 307 7.02 -22.48 -6.64
C PHE A 307 7.81 -22.58 -7.93
N ALA A 308 8.87 -21.80 -8.03
CA ALA A 308 9.66 -21.66 -9.25
C ALA A 308 11.14 -21.90 -9.01
N ILE A 309 11.78 -22.58 -9.94
CA ILE A 309 13.25 -22.76 -10.01
C ILE A 309 13.70 -22.42 -11.42
N VAL A 310 14.64 -21.47 -11.55
CA VAL A 310 15.37 -21.21 -12.78
C VAL A 310 16.63 -22.07 -12.80
N HIS A 311 16.88 -22.72 -13.93
CA HIS A 311 18.05 -23.54 -14.18
C HIS A 311 18.96 -22.90 -15.24
N GLU A 312 20.26 -23.13 -15.09
CA GLU A 312 21.27 -22.92 -16.13
C GLU A 312 21.97 -24.25 -16.40
N ASN A 313 21.86 -24.77 -17.62
CA ASN A 313 22.41 -26.08 -18.00
C ASN A 313 21.98 -27.23 -17.05
N GLY A 314 20.71 -27.22 -16.61
CA GLY A 314 20.16 -28.20 -15.67
C GLY A 314 20.54 -27.99 -14.20
N ILE A 315 21.29 -26.94 -13.86
CA ILE A 315 21.68 -26.62 -12.48
C ILE A 315 20.77 -25.49 -11.95
N PRO A 316 20.12 -25.64 -10.78
CA PRO A 316 19.37 -24.55 -10.16
C PRO A 316 20.25 -23.32 -9.93
N VAL A 317 19.78 -22.14 -10.34
CA VAL A 317 20.50 -20.85 -10.17
C VAL A 317 19.67 -19.77 -9.48
N ALA A 318 18.34 -19.88 -9.47
CA ALA A 318 17.47 -19.04 -8.67
C ALA A 318 16.18 -19.80 -8.30
N CYS A 319 15.62 -19.52 -7.13
CA CYS A 319 14.31 -20.02 -6.76
C CYS A 319 13.51 -18.97 -5.99
N GLY A 320 12.21 -19.18 -5.93
CA GLY A 320 11.27 -18.36 -5.18
C GLY A 320 9.86 -18.87 -5.41
N PHE A 321 8.86 -18.18 -4.85
CA PHE A 321 7.48 -18.55 -5.10
C PHE A 321 6.56 -17.35 -5.03
N ALA A 322 5.33 -17.58 -5.48
CA ALA A 322 4.28 -16.60 -5.51
C ALA A 322 2.95 -17.16 -5.01
N VAL A 323 2.10 -16.27 -4.50
CA VAL A 323 0.73 -16.58 -4.05
C VAL A 323 -0.23 -15.57 -4.67
N ILE A 324 -1.37 -16.04 -5.19
CA ILE A 324 -2.42 -15.19 -5.75
C ILE A 324 -3.55 -15.02 -4.74
N GLU A 325 -3.96 -13.79 -4.53
CA GLU A 325 -5.17 -13.43 -3.79
C GLU A 325 -5.83 -12.25 -4.48
N ASP A 326 -7.11 -12.35 -4.84
CA ASP A 326 -7.91 -11.18 -5.16
C ASP A 326 -7.40 -10.27 -6.31
N GLY A 327 -6.79 -10.86 -7.34
CA GLY A 327 -6.19 -10.12 -8.45
C GLY A 327 -4.77 -9.61 -8.18
N TRP A 328 -4.19 -9.96 -7.02
CA TRP A 328 -2.81 -9.67 -6.67
C TRP A 328 -1.95 -10.93 -6.70
N ILE A 329 -0.68 -10.78 -7.07
CA ILE A 329 0.36 -11.80 -6.89
C ILE A 329 1.42 -11.29 -5.89
N GLY A 330 1.54 -11.95 -4.74
CA GLY A 330 2.60 -11.70 -3.76
C GLY A 330 3.84 -12.53 -4.08
N LEU A 331 5.04 -11.91 -4.04
CA LEU A 331 6.32 -12.60 -4.26
C LEU A 331 7.08 -12.83 -2.95
N TYR A 332 7.61 -14.05 -2.78
CA TYR A 332 8.21 -14.52 -1.55
C TYR A 332 9.48 -15.35 -1.82
N ASP A 333 10.44 -15.29 -0.89
CA ASP A 333 11.73 -16.01 -0.94
C ASP A 333 12.44 -16.00 -2.29
N ILE A 334 12.46 -14.84 -2.95
CA ILE A 334 13.22 -14.64 -4.19
C ILE A 334 14.72 -14.67 -3.86
N VAL A 335 15.39 -15.76 -4.23
CA VAL A 335 16.81 -15.98 -3.97
C VAL A 335 17.54 -16.46 -5.21
N THR A 336 18.75 -15.97 -5.41
CA THR A 336 19.66 -16.39 -6.47
C THR A 336 20.91 -16.97 -5.82
N ASP A 337 21.40 -18.10 -6.35
CA ASP A 337 22.66 -18.71 -5.93
C ASP A 337 23.76 -17.64 -5.81
N PRO A 338 24.44 -17.52 -4.65
CA PRO A 338 25.55 -16.60 -4.46
C PRO A 338 26.59 -16.60 -5.60
N GLY A 339 26.91 -17.77 -6.18
CA GLY A 339 27.86 -17.91 -7.28
C GLY A 339 27.37 -17.42 -8.64
N ASN A 340 26.05 -17.23 -8.79
CA ASN A 340 25.39 -16.90 -10.05
C ASN A 340 24.63 -15.55 -10.01
N ARG A 341 24.93 -14.69 -9.04
CA ARG A 341 24.33 -13.35 -8.92
C ARG A 341 24.75 -12.43 -10.08
N ASN A 342 23.93 -11.40 -10.33
CA ASN A 342 24.13 -10.38 -11.37
C ASN A 342 24.14 -10.91 -12.82
N LYS A 343 23.63 -12.12 -13.06
CA LYS A 343 23.44 -12.70 -14.41
C LYS A 343 22.02 -12.60 -14.96
N GLY A 344 21.10 -11.96 -14.22
CA GLY A 344 19.70 -11.78 -14.62
C GLY A 344 18.73 -12.89 -14.17
N TYR A 345 19.20 -13.93 -13.47
CA TYR A 345 18.31 -15.04 -13.05
C TYR A 345 17.21 -14.63 -12.08
N GLY A 346 17.50 -13.79 -11.09
CA GLY A 346 16.46 -13.27 -10.19
C GLY A 346 15.39 -12.45 -10.93
N GLU A 347 15.78 -11.70 -11.96
CA GLU A 347 14.85 -10.97 -12.81
C GLU A 347 13.97 -11.93 -13.61
N GLN A 348 14.57 -12.91 -14.30
CA GLN A 348 13.81 -13.89 -15.07
C GLN A 348 12.87 -14.71 -14.19
N LEU A 349 13.30 -15.12 -12.99
CA LEU A 349 12.45 -15.79 -12.01
C LEU A 349 11.20 -14.96 -11.70
N ILE A 350 11.38 -13.66 -11.37
CA ILE A 350 10.26 -12.76 -11.07
C ILE A 350 9.35 -12.62 -12.30
N LEU A 351 9.89 -12.31 -13.47
CA LEU A 351 9.09 -12.08 -14.67
C LEU A 351 8.23 -13.30 -15.06
N HIS A 352 8.75 -14.52 -14.89
CA HIS A 352 7.96 -15.74 -15.11
C HIS A 352 6.89 -15.98 -14.04
N LEU A 353 7.17 -15.71 -12.76
CA LEU A 353 6.15 -15.77 -11.70
C LEU A 353 5.04 -14.75 -11.98
N LEU A 354 5.39 -13.53 -12.40
CA LEU A 354 4.42 -12.49 -12.77
C LEU A 354 3.61 -12.88 -14.02
N GLN A 355 4.23 -13.48 -15.02
CA GLN A 355 3.53 -14.02 -16.19
C GLN A 355 2.56 -15.15 -15.81
N TRP A 356 2.99 -16.05 -14.92
CA TRP A 356 2.14 -17.11 -14.36
C TRP A 356 0.92 -16.55 -13.61
N GLY A 357 1.13 -15.46 -12.84
CA GLY A 357 0.07 -14.73 -12.15
C GLY A 357 -0.91 -14.04 -13.10
N LYS A 358 -0.40 -13.37 -14.14
CA LYS A 358 -1.21 -12.72 -15.18
C LYS A 358 -2.13 -13.72 -15.89
N GLY A 359 -1.63 -14.93 -16.15
CA GLY A 359 -2.43 -16.03 -16.70
C GLY A 359 -3.59 -16.50 -15.80
N ARG A 360 -3.60 -16.08 -14.53
CA ARG A 360 -4.62 -16.39 -13.50
C ARG A 360 -5.42 -15.17 -13.06
N GLY A 361 -5.34 -14.08 -13.83
CA GLY A 361 -6.12 -12.88 -13.57
C GLY A 361 -5.50 -11.92 -12.55
N ALA A 362 -4.25 -12.12 -12.14
CA ALA A 362 -3.54 -11.09 -11.39
C ALA A 362 -3.30 -9.86 -12.29
N THR A 363 -3.58 -8.68 -11.76
CA THR A 363 -3.35 -7.37 -12.40
C THR A 363 -2.23 -6.59 -11.73
N ASP A 364 -1.95 -6.92 -10.47
CA ASP A 364 -1.01 -6.21 -9.61
C ASP A 364 -0.12 -7.20 -8.87
N SER A 365 1.08 -6.76 -8.49
CA SER A 365 1.97 -7.53 -7.64
C SER A 365 2.50 -6.72 -6.47
N PHE A 366 2.79 -7.40 -5.36
CA PHE A 366 3.43 -6.82 -4.20
C PHE A 366 4.56 -7.69 -3.66
N LEU A 367 5.49 -7.04 -2.96
CA LEU A 367 6.58 -7.72 -2.24
C LEU A 367 7.04 -6.90 -1.03
N LEU A 368 7.72 -7.59 -0.11
CA LEU A 368 8.25 -7.00 1.12
C LEU A 368 9.77 -7.19 1.14
N VAL A 369 10.54 -6.11 1.07
CA VAL A 369 12.01 -6.13 0.95
C VAL A 369 12.69 -5.31 2.04
N VAL A 370 13.70 -5.87 2.70
CA VAL A 370 14.49 -5.14 3.70
C VAL A 370 15.18 -3.94 3.03
N LYS A 371 15.08 -2.76 3.64
CA LYS A 371 15.58 -1.48 3.11
C LYS A 371 17.08 -1.53 2.80
N ASN A 372 17.85 -2.22 3.64
CA ASN A 372 19.30 -2.35 3.48
C ASN A 372 19.72 -3.46 2.48
N ASN A 373 18.78 -4.18 1.85
CA ASN A 373 19.09 -5.13 0.79
C ASN A 373 19.22 -4.40 -0.56
N ALA A 374 20.33 -3.68 -0.75
CA ALA A 374 20.55 -2.86 -1.95
C ALA A 374 20.49 -3.66 -3.28
N PRO A 375 21.02 -4.89 -3.37
CA PRO A 375 20.87 -5.70 -4.59
C PRO A 375 19.41 -6.00 -4.95
N ALA A 376 18.60 -6.44 -3.98
CA ALA A 376 17.19 -6.75 -4.24
C ALA A 376 16.39 -5.47 -4.56
N ASN A 377 16.64 -4.37 -3.85
CA ASN A 377 15.94 -3.11 -4.12
C ASN A 377 16.19 -2.59 -5.55
N ARG A 378 17.44 -2.65 -6.04
CA ARG A 378 17.76 -2.29 -7.43
C ARG A 378 17.06 -3.19 -8.44
N LEU A 379 16.97 -4.50 -8.16
CA LEU A 379 16.25 -5.44 -9.01
C LEU A 379 14.76 -5.08 -9.09
N TYR A 380 14.12 -4.84 -7.95
CA TYR A 380 12.69 -4.50 -7.93
C TYR A 380 12.41 -3.15 -8.59
N GLU A 381 13.26 -2.14 -8.38
CA GLU A 381 13.17 -0.85 -9.08
C GLU A 381 13.32 -1.00 -10.60
N LYS A 382 14.25 -1.84 -11.07
CA LYS A 382 14.41 -2.15 -12.49
C LYS A 382 13.14 -2.74 -13.10
N ILE A 383 12.40 -3.57 -12.35
CA ILE A 383 11.14 -4.19 -12.79
C ILE A 383 9.97 -3.19 -12.76
N GLY A 384 10.12 -2.06 -12.06
CA GLY A 384 9.09 -1.02 -11.94
C GLY A 384 8.34 -1.02 -10.61
N TYR A 385 8.79 -1.77 -9.60
CA TYR A 385 8.19 -1.73 -8.27
C TYR A 385 8.39 -0.38 -7.58
N VAL A 386 7.29 0.19 -7.10
CA VAL A 386 7.25 1.47 -6.39
C VAL A 386 6.94 1.27 -4.90
N PRO A 387 7.58 2.03 -3.99
CA PRO A 387 7.32 1.93 -2.55
C PRO A 387 5.90 2.40 -2.20
N GLN A 388 5.24 1.70 -1.28
CA GLN A 388 3.92 2.05 -0.73
C GLN A 388 4.02 2.56 0.71
N TYR A 389 4.64 1.76 1.59
CA TYR A 389 4.92 2.13 2.97
C TYR A 389 6.11 1.34 3.50
N GLU A 390 6.68 1.82 4.60
CA GLU A 390 7.71 1.11 5.35
C GLU A 390 7.14 0.54 6.65
N TYR A 391 7.66 -0.60 7.08
CA TYR A 391 7.43 -1.14 8.41
C TYR A 391 8.75 -1.59 9.04
N TRP A 392 8.79 -1.74 10.35
CA TRP A 392 9.94 -2.26 11.08
C TRP A 392 9.50 -3.21 12.17
N TYR A 393 10.46 -3.86 12.83
CA TYR A 393 10.20 -4.57 14.06
C TYR A 393 10.76 -3.80 15.25
N ARG A 394 10.04 -3.86 16.37
CA ARG A 394 10.53 -3.51 17.70
C ARG A 394 10.89 -4.80 18.43
N ALA A 395 12.11 -4.88 18.94
CA ALA A 395 12.55 -6.00 19.79
C ALA A 395 13.51 -5.53 20.89
N ARG A 396 13.44 -6.13 22.08
CA ARG A 396 14.49 -5.97 23.10
C ARG A 396 15.74 -6.70 22.68
N GLN A 397 16.92 -6.19 23.03
CA GLN A 397 18.16 -6.97 22.91
C GLN A 397 18.01 -8.29 23.67
N ASN A 398 18.62 -9.36 23.17
CA ASN A 398 18.68 -10.61 23.92
C ASN A 398 19.39 -10.30 25.25
N GLN A 399 18.72 -10.53 26.37
CA GLN A 399 19.45 -10.61 27.64
C GLN A 399 20.35 -11.84 27.51
N GLN A 400 21.66 -11.61 27.58
CA GLN A 400 22.67 -12.68 27.58
C GLN A 400 22.47 -13.64 28.74
#